data_AF-A0A4Y8ASD7-F1
#
_entry.id   AF-A0A4Y8ASD7-F1
#
_cell.length_a   1.000
_cell.length_b   1.000
_cell.length_c   1.000
_cell.angle_alpha   90.00
_cell.angle_beta   90.00
_cell.angle_gamma   90.00
#
_symmetry.space_group_name_H-M   'P 1'
#
loop_
_entity.id
_entity.type
_entity.pdbx_description
1 polymer ?
#
loop_
_entity_poly.entity_id
_entity_poly.type
_entity_poly.pdbx_seq_one_letter_code
_entity_poly.pdbx_strand_id
1 'polypeptide(L)'
;MKKILLGILILLPLLESFSQTNNDFKESNEYYLTEIDSIVAENYWNNNTNKTEPILRYLKDQDGKIITKFDISELEFYSGSSIKVLSIDNLKNITQIIHLQSSYDACCTNYYSNYFLKTENGKLIELPEVEYLHCDGPTPIKELRFPNQKFGKKNQILLTKSTLNKDYKVESVEIIKTYFWDGEKIILEK
;
A
#
# COMPACT_ATOMS: atom_id res chain seq x y z
N MET A 1 -58.18 -38.64 15.64
CA MET A 1 -57.37 -37.59 16.30
C MET A 1 -56.02 -37.49 15.59
N LYS A 2 -55.86 -36.50 14.71
CA LYS A 2 -54.61 -36.27 13.95
C LYS A 2 -53.69 -35.39 14.79
N LYS A 3 -52.51 -35.89 15.17
CA LYS A 3 -51.44 -35.08 15.76
C LYS A 3 -50.69 -34.37 14.64
N ILE A 4 -50.78 -33.05 14.63
CA ILE A 4 -50.00 -32.16 13.75
C ILE A 4 -48.60 -32.07 14.36
N LEU A 5 -47.59 -32.62 13.68
CA LEU A 5 -46.19 -32.31 13.98
C LEU A 5 -45.92 -30.90 13.42
N LEU A 6 -45.78 -29.93 14.31
CA LEU A 6 -45.30 -28.59 13.97
C LEU A 6 -43.78 -28.66 13.82
N GLY A 7 -43.28 -28.64 12.59
CA GLY A 7 -41.85 -28.48 12.31
C GLY A 7 -41.43 -27.04 12.61
N ILE A 8 -40.55 -26.85 13.59
CA ILE A 8 -39.92 -25.56 13.85
C ILE A 8 -38.77 -25.42 12.84
N LEU A 9 -39.02 -24.67 11.77
CA LEU A 9 -37.99 -24.24 10.83
C LEU A 9 -37.25 -23.05 11.47
N ILE A 10 -36.15 -23.32 12.15
CA ILE A 10 -35.27 -22.26 12.67
C ILE A 10 -34.51 -21.68 11.47
N LEU A 11 -35.03 -20.60 10.90
CA LEU A 11 -34.24 -19.69 10.07
C LEU A 11 -33.18 -19.05 10.97
N LEU A 12 -31.98 -19.63 10.99
CA LEU A 12 -30.81 -18.91 11.46
C LEU A 12 -30.53 -17.80 10.44
N PRO A 13 -30.67 -16.50 10.79
CA PRO A 13 -30.04 -15.48 9.98
C PRO A 13 -28.54 -15.78 10.04
N LEU A 14 -27.96 -16.12 8.89
CA LEU A 14 -26.52 -16.09 8.65
C LEU A 14 -26.08 -14.65 8.90
N LEU A 15 -25.77 -14.36 10.17
CA LEU A 15 -24.88 -13.28 10.53
C LEU A 15 -23.53 -13.68 9.95
N GLU A 16 -23.31 -13.36 8.67
CA GLU A 16 -21.98 -13.04 8.18
C GLU A 16 -21.53 -11.77 8.91
N SER A 17 -21.28 -11.92 10.22
CA SER A 17 -20.43 -11.00 10.95
C SER A 17 -19.09 -11.11 10.26
N PHE A 18 -18.83 -10.16 9.35
CA PHE A 18 -17.51 -9.85 8.82
C PHE A 18 -16.55 -9.80 10.01
N SER A 19 -15.88 -10.93 10.25
CA SER A 19 -14.64 -10.96 10.98
C SER A 19 -13.61 -10.32 10.05
N GLN A 20 -13.67 -8.99 9.91
CA GLN A 20 -12.51 -8.22 9.48
C GLN A 20 -11.50 -8.31 10.63
N THR A 21 -10.82 -9.46 10.73
CA THR A 21 -9.51 -9.52 11.34
C THR A 21 -8.70 -8.43 10.66
N ASN A 22 -8.21 -7.48 11.44
CA ASN A 22 -7.55 -6.27 10.97
C ASN A 22 -6.26 -6.66 10.23
N ASN A 23 -6.38 -6.97 8.93
CA ASN A 23 -5.26 -7.32 8.07
C ASN A 23 -4.70 -6.02 7.54
N ASP A 24 -3.69 -5.52 8.25
CA ASP A 24 -2.90 -4.39 7.78
C ASP A 24 -1.63 -4.89 7.08
N PHE A 25 -0.94 -3.95 6.44
CA PHE A 25 0.36 -4.18 5.82
C PHE A 25 1.37 -4.72 6.84
N LYS A 26 2.19 -5.69 6.40
CA LYS A 26 3.28 -6.28 7.19
C LYS A 26 4.59 -6.10 6.45
N GLU A 27 5.70 -5.95 7.18
CA GLU A 27 7.03 -5.94 6.57
C GLU A 27 7.25 -7.17 5.69
N SER A 28 7.84 -6.94 4.52
CA SER A 28 8.05 -7.99 3.53
C SER A 28 9.35 -8.75 3.74
N ASN A 29 9.29 -10.07 3.64
CA ASN A 29 10.47 -10.92 3.45
C ASN A 29 10.58 -11.46 2.00
N GLU A 30 9.60 -11.15 1.14
CA GLU A 30 9.51 -11.65 -0.24
C GLU A 30 10.20 -10.72 -1.25
N TYR A 31 10.50 -9.49 -0.83
CA TYR A 31 10.97 -8.40 -1.68
C TYR A 31 12.08 -7.62 -0.99
N TYR A 32 13.04 -7.13 -1.78
CA TYR A 32 14.12 -6.30 -1.28
C TYR A 32 14.49 -5.20 -2.29
N LEU A 33 15.16 -4.16 -1.80
CA LEU A 33 15.70 -3.09 -2.63
C LEU A 33 17.20 -3.29 -2.81
N THR A 34 17.73 -3.03 -4.01
CA THR A 34 19.18 -3.00 -4.21
C THR A 34 19.83 -1.92 -3.37
N GLU A 35 21.02 -2.16 -2.84
CA GLU A 35 21.81 -1.12 -2.18
C GLU A 35 22.20 0.00 -3.16
N ILE A 36 22.45 1.19 -2.62
CA ILE A 36 23.06 2.27 -3.39
C ILE A 36 24.54 1.94 -3.55
N ASP A 37 25.01 1.89 -4.79
CA ASP A 37 26.41 1.63 -5.09
C ASP A 37 27.31 2.73 -4.50
N SER A 38 28.39 2.33 -3.82
CA SER A 38 29.25 3.27 -3.10
C SER A 38 29.95 4.26 -4.03
N ILE A 39 30.28 3.87 -5.26
CA ILE A 39 30.89 4.75 -6.26
C ILE A 39 29.85 5.76 -6.74
N VAL A 40 28.60 5.33 -6.94
CA VAL A 40 27.50 6.23 -7.29
C VAL A 40 27.25 7.25 -6.17
N ALA A 41 27.22 6.80 -4.92
CA ALA A 41 27.05 7.69 -3.76
C ALA A 41 28.24 8.67 -3.62
N GLU A 42 29.48 8.21 -3.77
CA GLU A 42 30.66 9.09 -3.73
C GLU A 42 30.63 10.13 -4.85
N ASN A 43 30.27 9.73 -6.07
CA ASN A 43 30.13 10.65 -7.19
C ASN A 43 29.05 11.71 -6.94
N TYR A 44 27.95 11.35 -6.27
CA TYR A 44 26.92 12.30 -5.87
C TYR A 44 27.50 13.42 -5.00
N TRP A 45 28.25 13.06 -3.95
CA TRP A 45 28.81 14.03 -3.00
C TRP A 45 29.99 14.83 -3.56
N ASN A 46 30.75 14.26 -4.49
CA ASN A 46 31.91 14.93 -5.10
C ASN A 46 31.52 15.88 -6.24
N ASN A 47 30.35 15.71 -6.86
CA ASN A 47 29.88 16.56 -7.95
C ASN A 47 29.24 17.85 -7.40
N ASN A 48 30.03 18.93 -7.33
CA ASN A 48 29.59 20.30 -6.98
C ASN A 48 28.63 20.96 -7.99
N THR A 49 28.12 20.22 -8.97
CA THR A 49 27.22 20.74 -9.99
C THR A 49 25.78 20.53 -9.57
N ASN A 50 24.93 21.56 -9.68
CA ASN A 50 23.48 21.55 -9.37
C ASN A 50 22.63 20.57 -10.22
N LYS A 51 23.24 19.60 -10.90
CA LYS A 51 22.59 18.55 -11.68
C LYS A 51 23.27 17.22 -11.38
N THR A 52 22.86 16.59 -10.29
CA THR A 52 23.12 15.18 -10.04
C THR A 52 22.04 14.38 -10.78
N GLU A 53 22.47 13.43 -11.61
CA GLU A 53 21.56 12.42 -12.17
C GLU A 53 20.93 11.62 -11.01
N PRO A 54 19.65 11.23 -11.11
CA PRO A 54 18.99 10.48 -10.06
C PRO A 54 19.69 9.13 -9.83
N ILE A 55 19.79 8.74 -8.56
CA ILE A 55 20.37 7.46 -8.17
C ILE A 55 19.30 6.38 -8.35
N LEU A 56 19.58 5.41 -9.22
CA LEU A 56 18.66 4.32 -9.49
C LEU A 56 18.74 3.25 -8.40
N ARG A 57 17.57 2.79 -7.96
CA ARG A 57 17.43 1.57 -7.17
C ARG A 57 16.36 0.67 -7.77
N TYR A 58 16.41 -0.61 -7.42
CA TYR A 58 15.53 -1.63 -7.98
C TYR A 58 14.83 -2.38 -6.86
N LEU A 59 13.51 -2.49 -6.97
CA LEU A 59 12.73 -3.47 -6.21
C LEU A 59 12.91 -4.83 -6.89
N LYS A 60 13.30 -5.84 -6.11
CA LYS A 60 13.49 -7.21 -6.58
C LYS A 60 12.66 -8.17 -5.74
N ASP A 61 12.21 -9.26 -6.35
CA ASP A 61 11.74 -10.42 -5.60
C ASP A 61 12.92 -11.23 -5.05
N GLN A 62 12.62 -12.21 -4.20
CA GLN A 62 13.59 -13.13 -3.60
C GLN A 62 14.47 -13.90 -4.61
N ASP A 63 14.02 -14.07 -5.85
CA ASP A 63 14.77 -14.73 -6.92
C ASP A 63 15.70 -13.76 -7.67
N GLY A 64 15.71 -12.48 -7.25
CA GLY A 64 16.53 -11.41 -7.83
C GLY A 64 15.96 -10.79 -9.09
N LYS A 65 14.74 -11.17 -9.50
CA LYS A 65 14.06 -10.59 -10.66
C LYS A 65 13.65 -9.15 -10.33
N ILE A 66 13.98 -8.24 -11.24
CA ILE A 66 13.60 -6.84 -11.13
C ILE A 66 12.08 -6.72 -11.29
N ILE A 67 11.46 -6.15 -10.27
CA ILE A 67 10.04 -5.83 -10.22
C ILE A 67 9.78 -4.45 -10.82
N THR A 68 10.46 -3.44 -10.30
CA THR A 68 10.41 -2.07 -10.79
C THR A 68 11.71 -1.33 -10.46
N LYS A 69 11.90 -0.19 -11.10
CA LYS A 69 12.96 0.78 -10.80
C LYS A 69 12.36 1.97 -10.08
N PHE A 70 13.16 2.60 -9.23
CA PHE A 70 12.80 3.84 -8.58
C PHE A 70 14.02 4.75 -8.49
N ASP A 71 13.74 6.04 -8.60
CA ASP A 71 14.75 7.07 -8.69
C ASP A 71 14.85 7.76 -7.33
N ILE A 72 16.07 7.90 -6.81
CA ILE A 72 16.37 8.77 -5.66
C ILE A 72 16.89 10.09 -6.22
N SER A 73 16.03 11.09 -6.16
CA SER A 73 16.27 12.43 -6.73
C SER A 73 17.26 13.24 -5.90
N GLU A 74 17.15 13.16 -4.57
CA GLU A 74 17.88 14.00 -3.61
C GLU A 74 18.46 13.10 -2.50
N LEU A 75 19.68 12.60 -2.72
CA LEU A 75 20.31 11.66 -1.79
C LEU A 75 20.54 12.31 -0.41
N GLU A 76 20.76 13.62 -0.34
CA GLU A 76 21.00 14.33 0.92
C GLU A 76 19.82 14.30 1.89
N PHE A 77 18.59 14.18 1.38
CA PHE A 77 17.38 14.10 2.21
C PHE A 77 16.85 12.68 2.31
N TYR A 78 17.27 11.75 1.46
CA TYR A 78 16.77 10.39 1.46
C TYR A 78 17.09 9.66 2.77
N SER A 79 16.06 9.29 3.53
CA SER A 79 16.21 8.63 4.84
C SER A 79 15.98 7.13 4.81
N GLY A 80 15.43 6.61 3.71
CA GLY A 80 15.29 5.18 3.49
C GLY A 80 14.01 4.80 2.76
N SER A 81 13.82 3.50 2.63
CA SER A 81 12.57 2.94 2.09
C SER A 81 12.20 1.67 2.85
N SER A 82 10.90 1.45 3.00
CA SER A 82 10.33 0.22 3.56
C SER A 82 9.47 -0.49 2.51
N ILE A 83 9.46 -1.83 2.54
CA ILE A 83 8.58 -2.64 1.71
C ILE A 83 7.63 -3.42 2.60
N LYS A 84 6.33 -3.19 2.41
CA LYS A 84 5.30 -3.93 3.10
C LYS A 84 4.40 -4.66 2.12
N VAL A 85 3.77 -5.73 2.59
CA VAL A 85 2.83 -6.52 1.81
C VAL A 85 1.50 -6.71 2.54
N LEU A 86 0.43 -6.78 1.76
CA LEU A 86 -0.92 -7.10 2.23
C LEU A 86 -1.50 -8.20 1.36
N SER A 87 -1.79 -9.36 1.96
CA SER A 87 -2.53 -10.43 1.27
C SER A 87 -3.97 -10.03 1.03
N ILE A 88 -4.50 -10.32 -0.16
CA ILE A 88 -5.85 -9.95 -0.54
C ILE A 88 -6.56 -11.08 -1.29
N ASP A 89 -7.84 -11.24 -1.00
CA ASP A 89 -8.76 -12.22 -1.60
C ASP A 89 -10.05 -11.56 -2.09
N ASN A 90 -10.25 -10.27 -1.80
CA ASN A 90 -11.42 -9.49 -2.20
C ASN A 90 -11.17 -8.56 -3.40
N LEU A 91 -10.14 -8.85 -4.21
CA LEU A 91 -9.91 -8.26 -5.54
C LEU A 91 -9.67 -9.40 -6.53
N LYS A 92 -10.51 -9.49 -7.57
CA LYS A 92 -10.46 -10.55 -8.57
C LYS A 92 -9.06 -10.68 -9.20
N ASN A 93 -8.51 -11.89 -9.27
CA ASN A 93 -7.19 -12.20 -9.86
C ASN A 93 -6.00 -11.53 -9.15
N ILE A 94 -6.17 -10.89 -7.99
CA ILE A 94 -5.08 -10.26 -7.21
C ILE A 94 -4.85 -11.08 -5.96
N THR A 95 -3.58 -11.38 -5.67
CA THR A 95 -3.15 -12.19 -4.52
C THR A 95 -2.54 -11.35 -3.41
N GLN A 96 -1.91 -10.23 -3.78
CA GLN A 96 -1.15 -9.42 -2.84
C GLN A 96 -1.05 -7.97 -3.32
N ILE A 97 -0.94 -7.06 -2.37
CA ILE A 97 -0.55 -5.67 -2.58
C ILE A 97 0.87 -5.51 -2.04
N ILE A 98 1.75 -4.91 -2.84
CA ILE A 98 3.10 -4.51 -2.42
C ILE A 98 3.08 -3.00 -2.22
N HIS A 99 3.54 -2.52 -1.07
CA HIS A 99 3.67 -1.11 -0.73
C HIS A 99 5.14 -0.78 -0.51
N LEU A 100 5.71 -0.04 -1.46
CA LEU A 100 7.04 0.56 -1.35
C LEU A 100 6.86 2.01 -0.90
N GLN A 101 7.41 2.34 0.27
CA GLN A 101 7.40 3.71 0.78
C GLN A 101 8.83 4.21 0.89
N SER A 102 9.11 5.38 0.33
CA SER A 102 10.38 6.10 0.48
C SER A 102 10.17 7.36 1.31
N SER A 103 11.11 7.67 2.19
CA SER A 103 11.08 8.85 3.04
C SER A 103 12.24 9.79 2.73
N TYR A 104 11.95 11.10 2.76
CA TYR A 104 12.92 12.18 2.59
C TYR A 104 12.77 13.17 3.73
N ASP A 105 13.81 13.31 4.54
CA ASP A 105 13.82 14.08 5.78
C ASP A 105 14.46 15.45 5.57
N ALA A 106 13.69 16.51 5.84
CA ALA A 106 14.16 17.89 5.91
C ALA A 106 13.64 18.53 7.21
N CYS A 107 12.93 19.66 7.13
CA CYS A 107 12.21 20.21 8.30
C CYS A 107 11.02 19.31 8.71
N CYS A 108 10.54 18.50 7.78
CA CYS A 108 9.48 17.52 7.89
C CYS A 108 9.87 16.32 7.01
N THR A 109 9.21 15.18 7.17
CA THR A 109 9.42 14.01 6.32
C THR A 109 8.38 13.97 5.20
N ASN A 110 8.85 13.94 3.95
CA ASN A 110 8.03 13.59 2.80
C ASN A 110 8.02 12.08 2.62
N TYR A 111 6.84 11.50 2.43
CA TYR A 111 6.67 10.09 2.13
C TYR A 111 6.08 9.90 0.75
N TYR A 112 6.74 9.10 -0.07
CA TYR A 112 6.28 8.70 -1.41
C TYR A 112 5.90 7.23 -1.38
N SER A 113 4.62 6.94 -1.60
CA SER A 113 4.07 5.58 -1.52
C SER A 113 3.69 5.07 -2.91
N ASN A 114 4.42 4.05 -3.35
CA ASN A 114 4.20 3.31 -4.58
C ASN A 114 3.55 1.97 -4.25
N TYR A 115 2.44 1.64 -4.91
CA TYR A 115 1.68 0.42 -4.66
C TYR A 115 1.58 -0.43 -5.91
N PHE A 116 1.70 -1.75 -5.76
CA PHE A 116 1.61 -2.70 -6.85
C PHE A 116 0.60 -3.80 -6.52
N LEU A 117 -0.33 -4.08 -7.44
CA LEU A 117 -1.19 -5.26 -7.39
C LEU A 117 -0.44 -6.44 -8.01
N LYS A 118 -0.27 -7.53 -7.26
CA LYS A 118 0.27 -8.80 -7.76
C LYS A 118 -0.86 -9.70 -8.16
N THR A 119 -0.91 -10.05 -9.44
CA THR A 119 -1.90 -10.96 -9.97
C THR A 119 -1.57 -12.42 -9.63
N GLU A 120 -2.54 -13.33 -9.80
CA GLU A 120 -2.32 -14.78 -9.64
C GLU A 120 -1.24 -15.34 -10.58
N ASN A 121 -1.05 -14.76 -11.76
CA ASN A 121 0.02 -15.14 -12.69
C ASN A 121 1.34 -14.39 -12.48
N GLY A 122 1.47 -13.64 -11.38
CA GLY A 122 2.70 -12.92 -11.01
C GLY A 122 2.96 -11.64 -11.81
N LYS A 123 2.01 -11.17 -12.61
CA LYS A 123 2.07 -9.83 -13.23
C LYS A 123 1.86 -8.77 -12.14
N LEU A 124 2.56 -7.66 -12.29
CA LEU A 124 2.41 -6.51 -11.40
C LEU A 124 1.75 -5.35 -12.12
N ILE A 125 0.85 -4.68 -11.41
CA ILE A 125 0.08 -3.55 -11.89
C ILE A 125 0.28 -2.40 -10.93
N GLU A 126 0.93 -1.35 -11.40
CA GLU A 126 1.21 -0.15 -10.62
C GLU A 126 -0.06 0.67 -10.40
N LEU A 127 -0.23 1.14 -9.16
CA LEU A 127 -1.27 2.09 -8.78
C LEU A 127 -0.70 3.52 -8.80
N PRO A 128 -1.56 4.55 -8.86
CA PRO A 128 -1.10 5.92 -8.71
C PRO A 128 -0.29 6.12 -7.44
N GLU A 129 0.85 6.80 -7.56
CA GLU A 129 1.67 7.21 -6.43
C GLU A 129 0.87 8.10 -5.47
N VAL A 130 1.12 7.94 -4.17
CA VAL A 130 0.55 8.78 -3.12
C VAL A 130 1.64 9.39 -2.28
N GLU A 131 1.65 10.72 -2.22
CA GLU A 131 2.53 11.51 -1.37
C GLU A 131 1.79 12.05 -0.12
N TYR A 132 2.51 12.16 0.98
CA TYR A 132 2.10 12.97 2.13
C TYR A 132 3.31 13.51 2.89
N LEU A 133 3.09 14.62 3.59
CA LEU A 133 4.08 15.28 4.45
C LEU A 133 3.74 15.02 5.93
N HIS A 134 4.75 14.70 6.72
CA HIS A 134 4.65 14.54 8.17
C HIS A 134 5.65 15.45 8.87
N CYS A 135 5.19 16.22 9.87
CA CYS A 135 6.05 17.12 10.64
C CYS A 135 6.05 16.70 12.11
N ASP A 136 5.02 17.13 12.86
CA ASP A 136 4.89 16.87 14.29
C ASP A 136 3.53 16.26 14.63
N GLY A 137 3.54 15.24 15.48
CA GLY A 137 2.34 14.61 16.02
C GLY A 137 1.46 13.91 14.97
N PRO A 138 0.36 13.26 15.41
CA PRO A 138 -0.54 12.58 14.48
C PRO A 138 -1.27 13.59 13.59
N THR A 139 -0.88 13.67 12.33
CA THR A 139 -1.57 14.44 11.30
C THR A 139 -2.30 13.51 10.34
N PRO A 140 -3.37 13.98 9.66
CA PRO A 140 -4.03 13.16 8.66
C PRO A 140 -3.08 12.81 7.52
N ILE A 141 -3.01 11.53 7.15
CA ILE A 141 -2.15 11.03 6.07
C ILE A 141 -2.97 10.70 4.83
N LYS A 142 -2.37 10.84 3.65
CA LYS A 142 -2.98 10.44 2.39
C LYS A 142 -2.46 9.06 2.01
N GLU A 143 -3.35 8.11 1.73
CA GLU A 143 -2.97 6.72 1.45
C GLU A 143 -4.00 5.99 0.60
N LEU A 144 -3.57 4.89 -0.04
CA LEU A 144 -4.50 3.93 -0.64
C LEU A 144 -4.93 2.91 0.40
N ARG A 145 -6.24 2.67 0.47
CA ARG A 145 -6.87 1.73 1.39
C ARG A 145 -7.56 0.62 0.62
N PHE A 146 -7.27 -0.61 1.03
CA PHE A 146 -7.67 -1.83 0.35
C PHE A 146 -8.82 -2.54 1.08
N PRO A 147 -9.60 -3.40 0.39
CA PRO A 147 -10.77 -4.09 0.94
C PRO A 147 -10.55 -4.79 2.28
N ASN A 148 -9.36 -5.35 2.51
CA ASN A 148 -9.06 -6.20 3.67
C ASN A 148 -8.60 -5.40 4.90
N GLN A 149 -8.42 -4.09 4.77
CA GLN A 149 -8.04 -3.21 5.86
C GLN A 149 -9.28 -2.63 6.56
N LYS A 150 -9.11 -2.16 7.80
CA LYS A 150 -10.12 -1.33 8.49
C LYS A 150 -10.57 -0.19 7.59
N PHE A 151 -11.88 0.09 7.51
CA PHE A 151 -12.47 1.09 6.59
C PHE A 151 -12.29 0.79 5.09
N GLY A 152 -11.74 -0.37 4.72
CA GLY A 152 -11.76 -0.87 3.35
C GLY A 152 -13.17 -1.20 2.88
N LYS A 153 -13.38 -1.17 1.57
CA LYS A 153 -14.65 -1.56 0.93
C LYS A 153 -14.38 -2.69 -0.06
N LYS A 154 -15.26 -3.69 -0.07
CA LYS A 154 -15.16 -4.86 -0.96
C LYS A 154 -15.06 -4.42 -2.42
N ASN A 155 -14.15 -5.04 -3.18
CA ASN A 155 -13.92 -4.77 -4.61
C ASN A 155 -13.54 -3.32 -4.95
N GLN A 156 -13.07 -2.53 -3.98
CA GLN A 156 -12.71 -1.12 -4.19
C GLN A 156 -11.33 -0.83 -3.61
N ILE A 157 -10.58 0.03 -4.29
CA ILE A 157 -9.36 0.66 -3.78
C ILE A 157 -9.70 2.12 -3.52
N LEU A 158 -9.45 2.62 -2.32
CA LEU A 158 -9.87 3.95 -1.91
C LEU A 158 -8.64 4.83 -1.74
N LEU A 159 -8.58 5.99 -2.40
CA LEU A 159 -7.68 7.05 -1.97
C LEU A 159 -8.33 7.79 -0.82
N THR A 160 -7.67 7.79 0.33
CA THR A 160 -8.22 8.31 1.58
C THR A 160 -7.33 9.36 2.20
N LYS A 161 -7.95 10.23 3.01
CA LYS A 161 -7.30 11.01 4.04
C LYS A 161 -7.64 10.37 5.39
N SER A 162 -6.65 9.75 6.00
CA SER A 162 -6.79 8.97 7.24
C SER A 162 -6.40 9.82 8.43
N THR A 163 -7.33 10.03 9.35
CA THR A 163 -7.05 10.70 10.63
C THR A 163 -6.46 9.70 11.60
N LEU A 164 -5.32 10.04 12.18
CA LEU A 164 -4.60 9.21 13.14
C LEU A 164 -4.95 9.61 14.58
N ASN A 165 -5.05 8.61 15.46
CA ASN A 165 -5.13 8.86 16.89
C ASN A 165 -3.73 9.11 17.50
N LYS A 166 -3.68 9.34 18.81
CA LYS A 166 -2.43 9.54 19.57
C LYS A 166 -1.42 8.39 19.51
N ASP A 167 -1.86 7.18 19.16
CA ASP A 167 -1.02 5.99 19.01
C ASP A 167 -0.64 5.75 17.53
N TYR A 168 -0.83 6.75 16.67
CA TYR A 168 -0.59 6.69 15.21
C TYR A 168 -1.41 5.62 14.48
N LYS A 169 -2.56 5.22 15.05
CA LYS A 169 -3.50 4.29 14.42
C LYS A 169 -4.61 5.04 13.73
N VAL A 170 -5.07 4.51 12.59
CA VAL A 170 -6.18 5.12 11.83
C VAL A 170 -7.49 5.04 12.62
N GLU A 171 -7.99 6.22 12.99
CA GLU A 171 -9.22 6.42 13.75
C GLU A 171 -10.43 6.62 12.84
N SER A 172 -10.26 7.37 11.76
CA SER A 172 -11.31 7.63 10.77
C SER A 172 -10.70 7.88 9.38
N VAL A 173 -11.51 7.75 8.33
CA VAL A 173 -11.09 8.00 6.95
C VAL A 173 -12.09 8.89 6.23
N GLU A 174 -11.58 9.84 5.46
CA GLU A 174 -12.31 10.59 4.44
C GLU A 174 -11.93 10.01 3.07
N ILE A 175 -12.93 9.63 2.25
CA ILE A 175 -12.68 9.09 0.91
C ILE A 175 -12.53 10.26 -0.07
N ILE A 176 -11.36 10.38 -0.68
CA ILE A 176 -11.05 11.40 -1.69
C ILE A 176 -11.43 10.88 -3.08
N LYS A 177 -11.06 9.63 -3.41
CA LYS A 177 -11.37 8.98 -4.69
C LYS A 177 -11.64 7.50 -4.49
N THR A 178 -12.53 6.95 -5.31
CA THR A 178 -12.79 5.51 -5.39
C THR A 178 -12.28 4.98 -6.73
N TYR A 179 -11.57 3.87 -6.64
CA TYR A 179 -11.11 3.10 -7.79
C TYR A 179 -11.78 1.73 -7.76
N PHE A 180 -12.42 1.35 -8.86
CA PHE A 180 -12.93 0.00 -9.05
C PHE A 180 -11.91 -0.85 -9.77
N TRP A 181 -11.86 -2.11 -9.36
CA TRP A 181 -11.07 -3.14 -10.02
C TRP A 181 -12.01 -4.09 -10.78
N ASP A 182 -11.91 -4.11 -12.12
CA ASP A 182 -12.76 -4.97 -12.95
C ASP A 182 -12.19 -6.38 -13.19
N GLY A 183 -10.96 -6.63 -12.71
CA GLY A 183 -10.21 -7.87 -12.93
C GLY A 183 -9.03 -7.71 -13.89
N GLU A 184 -8.93 -6.58 -14.60
CA GLU A 184 -7.84 -6.30 -15.53
C GLU A 184 -7.24 -4.91 -15.36
N LYS A 185 -8.07 -3.90 -15.09
CA LYS A 185 -7.67 -2.51 -14.96
C LYS A 185 -8.43 -1.79 -13.85
N ILE A 186 -7.88 -0.64 -13.49
CA ILE A 186 -8.49 0.26 -12.54
C ILE A 186 -9.39 1.23 -13.30
N ILE A 187 -10.62 1.38 -12.81
CA ILE A 187 -11.61 2.32 -13.33
C ILE A 187 -11.85 3.37 -12.25
N LEU A 188 -11.62 4.63 -12.60
CA LEU A 188 -11.94 5.74 -11.71
C LEU A 188 -13.46 5.93 -11.66
N GLU A 189 -14.04 5.90 -10.45
CA GLU A 189 -15.44 6.29 -10.25
C GLU A 189 -15.57 7.81 -10.44
N LYS A 190 -16.53 8.24 -11.26
CA LYS A 190 -16.81 9.65 -11.52
C LYS A 190 -17.68 10.26 -10.44
#